data_AF-A0AAD1TJ62-F1
#
_entry.id   AF-A0AAD1TJ62-F1
#
_cell.length_a   1.000
_cell.length_b   1.000
_cell.length_c   1.000
_cell.angle_alpha   90.00
_cell.angle_beta   90.00
_cell.angle_gamma   90.00
#
_symmetry.space_group_name_H-M   'P 1'
#
loop_
_entity.id
_entity.type
_entity.pdbx_description
1 polymer ?
#
loop_
_entity_poly.entity_id
_entity_poly.type
_entity_poly.pdbx_seq_one_letter_code
_entity_poly.pdbx_strand_id
1 'polypeptide(L)'
;MNDPPRMTNTTTTDGRDIGDTSDVDKRITRNTGNTGKPPRQRRDNLSKEEHIALKDLMQDPTIIIRPADKGGAVVIQTYVDYRNEIMRQLNDESTYRRLTFDPVSKFQRMIDNLLNWDCHVGT
;
A
#
# COMPACT_ATOMS: atom_id res chain seq x y z
N MET A 1 -15.51 -14.62 -19.23
CA MET A 1 -14.46 -13.64 -18.87
C MET A 1 -14.96 -12.92 -17.64
N ASN A 2 -14.24 -13.01 -16.51
CA ASN A 2 -14.59 -12.24 -15.32
C ASN A 2 -13.99 -10.85 -15.49
N ASP A 3 -14.81 -9.80 -15.39
CA ASP A 3 -14.31 -8.44 -15.24
C ASP A 3 -13.37 -8.38 -14.02
N PRO A 4 -12.29 -7.58 -14.07
CA PRO A 4 -11.51 -7.31 -12.87
C PRO A 4 -12.45 -6.74 -11.79
N PRO A 5 -12.26 -7.08 -10.52
CA PRO A 5 -13.13 -6.61 -9.46
C PRO A 5 -13.22 -5.09 -9.51
N ARG A 6 -14.43 -4.56 -9.72
CA ARG A 6 -14.69 -3.13 -9.59
C ARG A 6 -14.50 -2.80 -8.11
N MET A 7 -13.35 -2.22 -7.78
CA MET A 7 -13.06 -1.75 -6.43
C MET A 7 -13.94 -0.52 -6.14
N THR A 8 -15.16 -0.79 -5.69
CA THR A 8 -16.01 0.21 -5.04
C THR A 8 -15.51 0.36 -3.61
N ASN A 9 -15.19 1.57 -3.20
CA ASN A 9 -14.89 1.88 -1.79
C ASN A 9 -16.21 1.81 -1.00
N THR A 10 -16.72 0.61 -0.73
CA THR A 10 -17.85 0.41 0.17
C THR A 10 -17.32 0.29 1.59
N THR A 11 -17.20 1.42 2.26
CA THR A 11 -17.24 1.45 3.72
C THR A 11 -18.61 0.95 4.14
N THR A 12 -18.69 -0.30 4.60
CA THR A 12 -19.81 -0.81 5.37
C THR A 12 -19.98 0.10 6.58
N THR A 13 -20.95 1.01 6.50
CA THR A 13 -21.42 1.81 7.62
C THR A 13 -22.35 0.93 8.44
N ASP A 14 -21.76 0.08 9.28
CA ASP A 14 -22.51 -0.45 10.41
C ASP A 14 -22.28 0.52 11.58
N GLY A 15 -23.28 1.34 11.83
CA GLY A 15 -23.21 2.43 12.78
C GLY A 15 -22.91 1.92 14.17
N ARG A 16 -21.73 2.29 14.69
CA ARG A 16 -21.44 2.46 16.12
C ARG A 16 -20.21 3.36 16.27
N ASP A 17 -20.47 4.56 16.77
CA ASP A 17 -19.58 5.50 17.45
C ASP A 17 -18.23 5.89 16.81
N ILE A 18 -18.07 7.19 16.55
CA ILE A 18 -16.78 7.84 16.30
C ILE A 18 -16.05 7.89 17.65
N GLY A 19 -15.28 6.84 17.92
CA GLY A 19 -14.26 6.79 18.97
C GLY A 19 -12.96 7.38 18.45
N ASP A 20 -12.65 8.57 18.97
CA ASP A 20 -11.36 9.26 18.99
C ASP A 20 -10.13 8.34 18.80
N THR A 21 -9.41 8.46 17.68
CA THR A 21 -8.23 7.65 17.35
C THR A 21 -6.96 8.16 18.05
N SER A 22 -7.08 8.67 19.27
CA SER A 22 -5.97 9.28 20.03
C SER A 22 -5.03 8.26 20.70
N ASP A 23 -5.29 6.95 20.58
CA ASP A 23 -4.67 5.93 21.43
C ASP A 23 -3.50 5.12 20.82
N VAL A 24 -3.10 5.34 19.57
CA VAL A 24 -2.02 4.53 18.93
C VAL A 24 -0.59 5.02 19.19
N ASP A 25 -0.38 6.17 19.84
CA ASP A 25 0.95 6.79 20.00
C ASP A 25 1.63 6.57 21.37
N LYS A 26 1.12 5.65 22.21
CA LYS A 26 1.54 5.51 23.63
C LYS A 26 2.87 4.75 23.87
N ARG A 27 3.75 4.58 22.87
CA ARG A 27 4.98 3.75 23.04
C ARG A 27 6.31 4.48 23.06
N ILE A 28 6.35 5.81 23.01
CA ILE A 28 7.62 6.56 23.14
C ILE A 28 7.47 7.69 24.14
N THR A 29 7.63 7.41 25.43
CA THR A 29 7.91 8.47 26.40
C THR A 29 8.97 7.99 27.38
N ARG A 30 10.24 8.24 27.04
CA ARG A 30 11.34 8.15 28.00
C ARG A 30 11.22 9.31 28.98
N ASN A 31 11.31 8.95 30.25
CA ASN A 31 11.18 9.78 31.44
C ASN A 31 12.26 10.87 31.48
N THR A 32 11.88 12.16 31.45
CA THR A 32 12.74 13.30 31.82
C THR A 32 11.92 14.31 32.62
N GLY A 33 12.47 14.71 33.77
CA GLY A 33 11.78 15.50 34.79
C GLY A 33 11.34 16.90 34.35
N ASN A 34 10.09 17.22 34.70
CA ASN A 34 9.50 18.51 35.07
C ASN A 34 10.05 19.83 34.46
N THR A 35 9.26 20.48 33.60
CA THR A 35 8.86 21.91 33.69
C THR A 35 7.65 22.15 32.77
N GLY A 36 6.55 22.66 33.33
CA GLY A 36 5.24 22.76 32.70
C GLY A 36 5.15 23.70 31.50
N LYS A 37 5.36 23.16 30.30
CA LYS A 37 4.79 23.71 29.06
C LYS A 37 3.93 22.61 28.43
N PRO A 38 2.67 22.90 28.04
CA PRO A 38 1.91 21.93 27.26
C PRO A 38 2.72 21.58 26.01
N PRO A 39 2.74 20.30 25.58
CA PRO A 39 3.41 19.92 24.35
C PRO A 39 2.92 20.86 23.25
N ARG A 40 3.86 21.54 22.58
CA ARG A 40 3.53 22.46 21.48
C ARG A 40 2.63 21.68 20.52
N GLN A 41 1.39 22.14 20.33
CA GLN A 41 0.52 21.57 19.31
C GLN A 41 1.31 21.57 18.00
N ARG A 42 1.52 20.37 17.46
CA ARG A 42 2.20 20.20 16.18
C ARG A 42 1.31 20.94 15.17
N ARG A 43 1.84 22.01 14.60
CA ARG A 43 1.17 22.70 13.50
C ARG A 43 1.14 21.72 12.33
N ASP A 44 0.00 21.65 11.68
CA ASP A 44 -0.12 20.92 10.43
C ASP A 44 0.93 21.44 9.45
N ASN A 45 1.60 20.52 8.76
CA ASN A 45 2.60 20.85 7.74
C ASN A 45 1.95 21.14 6.39
N LEU A 46 0.62 21.02 6.30
CA LEU A 46 -0.18 21.34 5.13
C LEU A 46 -1.17 22.47 5.43
N SER A 47 -1.35 23.34 4.45
CA SER A 47 -2.43 24.32 4.38
C SER A 47 -3.78 23.65 4.12
N LYS A 48 -4.87 24.40 4.31
CA LYS A 48 -6.23 23.89 4.06
C LYS A 48 -6.43 23.60 2.57
N GLU A 49 -5.87 24.44 1.73
CA GLU A 49 -5.91 24.35 0.28
C GLU A 49 -5.17 23.10 -0.20
N GLU A 50 -4.02 22.78 0.40
CA GLU A 50 -3.28 21.53 0.10
C GLU A 50 -4.05 20.28 0.54
N HIS A 51 -4.73 20.31 1.70
CA HIS A 51 -5.62 19.22 2.12
C HIS A 51 -6.77 18.99 1.14
N ILE A 52 -7.40 20.08 0.67
CA ILE A 52 -8.47 20.00 -0.34
C ILE A 52 -7.91 19.43 -1.63
N ALA A 53 -6.77 19.93 -2.11
CA ALA A 53 -6.13 19.43 -3.32
C ALA A 53 -5.77 17.94 -3.22
N LEU A 54 -5.27 17.48 -2.07
CA LEU A 54 -5.00 16.05 -1.83
C LEU A 54 -6.28 15.22 -1.84
N LYS A 55 -7.35 15.73 -1.23
CA LYS A 55 -8.65 15.05 -1.21
C LYS A 55 -9.22 14.93 -2.62
N ASP A 56 -9.16 15.99 -3.41
CA ASP A 56 -9.62 16.00 -4.80
C ASP A 56 -8.79 15.02 -5.65
N LEU A 57 -7.46 15.05 -5.48
CA LEU A 57 -6.53 14.13 -6.15
C LEU A 57 -6.81 12.66 -5.79
N MET A 58 -7.14 12.36 -4.52
CA MET A 58 -7.50 11.01 -4.08
C MET A 58 -8.85 10.54 -4.64
N GLN A 59 -9.73 11.46 -5.02
CA GLN A 59 -11.08 11.15 -5.51
C GLN A 59 -11.16 11.09 -7.04
N ASP A 60 -10.14 11.56 -7.75
CA ASP A 60 -10.09 11.53 -9.22
C ASP A 60 -9.98 10.08 -9.75
N PRO A 61 -11.03 9.54 -10.41
CA PRO A 61 -11.02 8.18 -10.92
C PRO A 61 -10.26 8.04 -12.26
N THR A 62 -9.82 9.15 -12.85
CA THR A 62 -9.17 9.18 -14.17
C THR A 62 -7.66 8.94 -14.10
N ILE A 63 -7.09 8.97 -12.90
CA ILE A 63 -5.66 8.78 -12.65
C ILE A 63 -5.41 7.56 -11.76
N ILE A 64 -4.20 7.00 -11.88
CA ILE A 64 -3.65 6.02 -10.94
C ILE A 64 -2.38 6.57 -10.32
N ILE A 65 -2.27 6.41 -9.01
CA ILE A 65 -1.09 6.80 -8.22
C ILE A 65 -0.48 5.53 -7.61
N ARG A 66 0.79 5.27 -7.88
CA ARG A 66 1.55 4.11 -7.37
C ARG A 66 2.92 4.53 -6.84
N PRO A 67 3.52 3.77 -5.91
CA PRO A 67 4.94 3.92 -5.60
C PRO A 67 5.78 3.76 -6.87
N ALA A 68 6.82 4.58 -7.03
CA ALA A 68 7.78 4.38 -8.09
C ALA A 68 8.57 3.09 -7.85
N ASP A 69 8.76 2.30 -8.91
CA ASP A 69 9.50 1.03 -8.88
C ASP A 69 10.92 1.18 -8.29
N LYS A 70 11.61 2.29 -8.61
CA LYS A 70 12.96 2.60 -8.13
C LYS A 70 13.00 3.32 -6.77
N GLY A 71 11.85 3.45 -6.10
CA GLY A 71 11.71 4.12 -4.81
C GLY A 71 11.85 5.65 -4.88
N GLY A 72 11.72 6.31 -3.72
CA GLY A 72 11.95 7.75 -3.56
C GLY A 72 10.92 8.70 -4.19
N ALA A 73 9.91 8.18 -4.90
CA ALA A 73 8.91 8.96 -5.60
C ALA A 73 7.57 8.22 -5.76
N VAL A 74 6.60 8.90 -6.37
CA VAL A 74 5.32 8.35 -6.82
C VAL A 74 5.19 8.50 -8.34
N VAL A 75 4.45 7.60 -8.95
CA VAL A 75 4.08 7.64 -10.37
C VAL A 75 2.60 8.00 -10.46
N ILE A 76 2.30 9.00 -11.29
CA ILE A 76 0.93 9.38 -11.66
C ILE A 76 0.75 9.11 -13.15
N GLN A 77 -0.27 8.36 -13.51
CA GLN A 77 -0.62 8.05 -14.91
C GLN A 77 -2.13 8.15 -15.10
N THR A 78 -2.57 8.34 -16.34
CA THR A 78 -3.99 8.15 -16.64
C THR A 78 -4.36 6.68 -16.43
N TYR A 79 -5.56 6.44 -15.94
CA TYR A 79 -6.07 5.08 -15.76
C TYR A 79 -6.11 4.31 -17.08
N VAL A 80 -6.46 5.01 -18.18
CA VAL A 80 -6.58 4.41 -19.53
C VAL A 80 -5.23 3.90 -20.02
N ASP A 81 -4.18 4.73 -19.95
CA ASP A 81 -2.85 4.34 -20.44
C ASP A 81 -2.26 3.23 -19.58
N TYR A 82 -2.40 3.33 -18.26
CA TYR A 82 -1.96 2.30 -17.32
C TYR A 82 -2.61 0.94 -17.62
N ARG A 83 -3.94 0.93 -17.82
CA ARG A 83 -4.67 -0.30 -18.19
C ARG A 83 -4.21 -0.85 -19.52
N ASN A 84 -4.09 0.00 -20.54
CA ASN A 84 -3.74 -0.43 -21.89
C ASN A 84 -2.33 -1.06 -21.91
N GLU A 85 -1.38 -0.46 -21.20
CA GLU A 85 -0.02 -0.98 -21.11
C GLU A 85 0.04 -2.33 -20.38
N ILE A 86 -0.70 -2.49 -19.28
CA ILE A 86 -0.80 -3.79 -18.59
C ILE A 86 -1.35 -4.86 -19.53
N MET A 87 -2.43 -4.57 -20.26
CA MET A 87 -3.00 -5.55 -21.18
C MET A 87 -2.06 -5.85 -22.35
N ARG A 88 -1.34 -4.84 -22.87
CA ARG A 88 -0.32 -5.03 -23.91
C ARG A 88 0.77 -5.99 -23.45
N GLN A 89 1.26 -5.84 -22.22
CA GLN A 89 2.29 -6.71 -21.65
C GLN A 89 1.76 -8.11 -21.33
N LEU A 90 0.64 -8.23 -20.62
CA LEU A 90 0.11 -9.53 -20.18
C LEU A 90 -0.40 -10.40 -21.33
N ASN A 91 -0.78 -9.80 -22.47
CA ASN A 91 -1.16 -10.52 -23.68
C ASN A 91 0.04 -10.91 -24.56
N ASP A 92 1.26 -10.51 -24.22
CA ASP A 92 2.45 -10.95 -24.92
C ASP A 92 2.84 -12.38 -24.51
N GLU A 93 2.35 -13.35 -25.28
CA GLU A 93 2.64 -14.78 -25.09
C GLU A 93 4.10 -15.16 -25.42
N SER A 94 4.88 -14.27 -26.04
CA SER A 94 6.30 -14.51 -26.27
C SER A 94 7.13 -14.29 -25.00
N THR A 95 6.66 -13.40 -24.11
CA THR A 95 7.32 -13.06 -22.85
C THR A 95 6.65 -13.74 -21.64
N TYR A 96 5.32 -13.80 -21.60
CA TYR A 96 4.56 -14.30 -20.45
C TYR A 96 3.76 -15.56 -20.77
N ARG A 97 3.57 -16.42 -19.75
CA ARG A 97 2.73 -17.62 -19.84
C ARG A 97 1.66 -17.61 -18.77
N ARG A 98 0.41 -17.89 -19.18
CA ARG A 98 -0.70 -18.06 -18.25
C ARG A 98 -0.54 -19.32 -17.39
N LEU A 99 -0.67 -19.16 -16.08
CA LEU A 99 -0.64 -20.28 -15.14
C LEU A 99 -2.04 -20.84 -14.90
N THR A 100 -2.13 -22.15 -14.71
CA THR A 100 -3.38 -22.86 -14.40
C THR A 100 -3.69 -22.94 -12.91
N PHE A 101 -2.72 -22.59 -12.06
CA PHE A 101 -2.85 -22.54 -10.61
C PHE A 101 -1.87 -21.51 -10.03
N ASP A 102 -2.14 -21.05 -8.80
CA ASP A 102 -1.23 -20.17 -8.06
C ASP A 102 -0.02 -20.96 -7.53
N PRO A 103 1.21 -20.68 -7.99
CA PRO A 103 2.38 -21.44 -7.61
C PRO A 103 3.06 -20.92 -6.33
N VAL A 104 2.57 -19.83 -5.70
CA VAL A 104 3.24 -19.17 -4.57
C VAL A 104 3.55 -20.14 -3.44
N SER A 105 2.57 -20.93 -2.99
CA SER A 105 2.79 -21.90 -1.90
C SER A 105 3.81 -22.99 -2.27
N LYS A 106 3.86 -23.39 -3.54
CA LYS A 106 4.84 -24.38 -4.03
C LYS A 106 6.26 -23.82 -3.96
N PHE A 107 6.44 -22.59 -4.45
CA PHE A 107 7.75 -21.93 -4.46
C PHE A 107 8.21 -21.58 -3.05
N GLN A 108 7.31 -21.11 -2.18
CA GLN A 108 7.63 -20.84 -0.78
C GLN A 108 8.21 -22.08 -0.10
N ARG A 109 7.53 -23.23 -0.21
CA ARG A 109 8.02 -24.49 0.34
C ARG A 109 9.37 -24.91 -0.24
N MET A 110 9.60 -24.66 -1.53
CA MET A 110 10.87 -24.98 -2.17
C MET A 110 12.01 -24.11 -1.61
N ILE A 111 11.76 -22.82 -1.42
CA ILE A 111 12.72 -21.89 -0.80
C ILE A 111 13.01 -22.33 0.65
N ASP A 112 11.98 -22.62 1.44
CA ASP A 112 12.15 -23.03 2.84
C ASP A 112 12.98 -24.32 2.95
N ASN A 113 12.73 -25.30 2.06
CA ASN A 113 13.50 -26.54 2.02
C ASN A 113 14.97 -26.30 1.62
N LEU A 114 15.22 -25.42 0.66
CA LEU A 114 16.58 -25.07 0.24
C LEU A 114 17.36 -24.45 1.40
N LEU A 115 16.75 -23.48 2.10
CA LEU A 115 17.34 -22.83 3.26
C LEU A 115 17.62 -23.82 4.40
N ASN A 116 16.69 -24.74 4.66
CA ASN A 116 16.85 -25.75 5.71
C ASN A 116 17.92 -26.80 5.37
N TRP A 117 18.08 -27.15 4.09
CA TRP A 117 19.11 -28.07 3.63
C TRP A 117 20.50 -27.50 3.87
N ASP A 118 20.74 -26.26 3.45
CA ASP A 118 22.05 -25.60 3.62
C ASP A 118 22.43 -25.41 5.10
N CYS A 119 21.45 -25.29 5.99
CA CYS A 119 21.70 -25.25 7.44
C CYS A 119 22.14 -26.59 8.06
N HIS A 120 21.94 -27.74 7.41
CA HIS A 120 22.28 -29.06 7.95
C HIS A 120 23.60 -29.66 7.42
N VAL A 121 24.11 -29.22 6.26
CA VAL A 121 25.37 -29.75 5.67
C VAL A 121 26.65 -29.04 6.16
N GLY A 122 26.54 -28.17 7.18
CA GLY A 122 27.65 -27.38 7.71
C GLY A 122 28.19 -27.78 9.10
N THR A 123 27.89 -28.98 9.60
CA THR A 123 28.45 -29.51 10.88
C THR A 123 29.41 -30.66 10.66
#